data_AF-A0AAW1G8B5-F1
#
_entry.id   AF-A0AAW1G8B5-F1
#
_cell.length_a   1.000
_cell.length_b   1.000
_cell.length_c   1.000
_cell.angle_alpha   90.00
_cell.angle_beta   90.00
_cell.angle_gamma   90.00
#
_symmetry.space_group_name_H-M   'P 1'
#
loop_
_entity.id
_entity.type
_entity.pdbx_description
1 polymer ?
#
loop_
_entity_poly.entity_id
_entity_poly.type
_entity_poly.pdbx_seq_one_letter_code
_entity_poly.pdbx_strand_id
1 'polypeptide(L)'
;MRCWCGALALLPWVLVALDAQLICWQALLRCHEEPECDLAYGQYLAACEGNIRGTRRQCPSHCINALIRLNHTRSGPDLETCDCARDMECLGAKRAVEPCLPRRHPSDAGGIGCMEARQRCEEDGDCHASLAAYLSYCGQLFNGRKCSSKCKATIQQMLFIPNGALLNRCVCDGVERPFCEVVKENMSKLCSIGDHMVISDQPDVEDLYEDEDYDPKGDREEEFSDHSSASQRLPGYMTLLFLPLARILY
;
A
#
# COMPACT_ATOMS: atom_id res chain seq x y z
N MET A 1 54.68 59.99 -9.23
CA MET A 1 54.54 58.87 -10.19
C MET A 1 53.60 57.85 -9.57
N ARG A 2 52.48 57.57 -10.26
CA ARG A 2 51.46 56.60 -9.84
C ARG A 2 52.03 55.18 -9.96
N CYS A 3 51.71 54.30 -9.01
CA CYS A 3 51.24 52.96 -9.39
C CYS A 3 50.37 52.39 -8.27
N TRP A 4 49.14 52.11 -8.67
CA TRP A 4 48.08 51.43 -7.93
C TRP A 4 48.26 49.91 -8.06
N CYS A 5 47.31 49.16 -7.50
CA CYS A 5 47.11 47.70 -7.57
C CYS A 5 47.80 46.93 -6.42
N GLY A 6 47.08 46.21 -5.57
CA GLY A 6 45.66 45.93 -5.57
C GLY A 6 45.33 45.09 -4.35
N ALA A 7 44.16 45.35 -3.77
CA ALA A 7 43.57 44.53 -2.74
C ALA A 7 43.39 43.10 -3.29
N LEU A 8 44.22 42.17 -2.82
CA LEU A 8 43.95 40.73 -2.95
C LEU A 8 42.90 40.38 -1.90
N ALA A 9 41.66 40.76 -2.21
CA ALA A 9 40.48 40.28 -1.52
C ALA A 9 40.28 38.80 -1.86
N LEU A 10 40.10 38.05 -0.79
CA LEU A 10 39.71 36.65 -0.70
C LEU A 10 38.52 36.35 -1.62
N LEU A 11 38.68 35.41 -2.56
CA LEU A 11 37.54 34.70 -3.13
C LEU A 11 37.62 33.24 -2.65
N PRO A 12 36.88 32.86 -1.60
CA PRO A 12 36.67 31.45 -1.34
C PRO A 12 35.93 30.87 -2.55
N TRP A 13 36.49 29.82 -3.13
CA TRP A 13 35.79 28.99 -4.10
C TRP A 13 34.57 28.39 -3.43
N VAL A 14 33.46 29.11 -3.48
CA VAL A 14 32.14 28.54 -3.24
C VAL A 14 31.89 27.62 -4.44
N LEU A 15 32.23 26.34 -4.27
CA LEU A 15 31.63 25.26 -5.04
C LEU A 15 30.14 25.28 -4.73
N VAL A 16 29.40 26.13 -5.44
CA VAL A 16 27.96 25.98 -5.54
C VAL A 16 27.78 24.68 -6.30
N ALA A 17 27.51 23.59 -5.58
CA ALA A 17 26.89 22.41 -6.18
C ALA A 17 25.51 22.88 -6.65
N LEU A 18 25.45 23.39 -7.87
CA LEU A 18 24.19 23.55 -8.58
C LEU A 18 23.67 22.13 -8.77
N ASP A 19 22.66 21.77 -8.00
CA ASP A 19 21.87 20.56 -8.21
C ASP A 19 21.11 20.76 -9.53
N ALA A 20 21.83 20.57 -10.64
CA ALA A 20 21.27 20.72 -11.98
C ALA A 20 20.34 19.53 -12.22
N GLN A 21 19.05 19.75 -11.99
CA GLN A 21 18.01 18.77 -12.29
C GLN A 21 18.11 18.35 -13.75
N LEU A 22 18.19 17.04 -13.99
CA LEU A 22 18.21 16.48 -15.34
C LEU A 22 16.89 16.78 -16.06
N ILE A 23 16.93 16.92 -17.39
CA ILE A 23 15.70 16.88 -18.17
C ILE A 23 15.21 15.42 -18.20
N CYS A 24 13.90 15.17 -18.09
CA CYS A 24 13.37 13.82 -17.89
C CYS A 24 13.76 12.81 -18.99
N TRP A 25 13.94 13.24 -20.24
CA TRP A 25 14.44 12.36 -21.29
C TRP A 25 15.91 11.93 -21.05
N GLN A 26 16.73 12.77 -20.42
CA GLN A 26 18.11 12.43 -20.04
C GLN A 26 18.13 11.44 -18.88
N ALA A 27 17.31 11.68 -17.86
CA ALA A 27 17.14 10.73 -16.75
C ALA A 27 16.68 9.36 -17.27
N LEU A 28 15.76 9.35 -18.24
CA LEU A 28 15.28 8.13 -18.88
C LEU A 28 16.36 7.38 -19.66
N LEU A 29 17.19 8.08 -20.42
CA LEU A 29 18.33 7.44 -21.09
C LEU A 29 19.29 6.77 -20.09
N ARG A 30 19.63 7.46 -18.99
CA ARG A 30 20.48 6.88 -17.94
C ARG A 30 19.85 5.66 -17.28
N CYS A 31 18.54 5.68 -17.06
CA CYS A 31 17.81 4.53 -16.56
C CYS A 31 17.84 3.35 -17.54
N HIS A 32 17.67 3.58 -18.84
CA HIS A 32 17.76 2.50 -19.84
C HIS A 32 19.16 1.91 -19.99
N GLU A 33 20.22 2.68 -19.71
CA GLU A 33 21.60 2.18 -19.67
C GLU A 33 21.88 1.29 -18.44
N GLU A 34 21.05 1.36 -17.40
CA GLU A 34 21.11 0.53 -16.20
C GLU A 34 20.09 -0.62 -16.30
N PRO A 35 20.52 -1.89 -16.42
CA PRO A 35 19.61 -3.00 -16.71
C PRO A 35 18.55 -3.21 -15.62
N GLU A 36 18.89 -2.97 -14.35
CA GLU A 36 17.94 -3.04 -13.25
C GLU A 36 16.90 -1.91 -13.30
N CYS A 37 17.32 -0.70 -13.71
CA CYS A 37 16.42 0.45 -13.85
C CYS A 37 15.50 0.30 -15.06
N ASP A 38 16.02 -0.17 -16.20
CA ASP A 38 15.22 -0.46 -17.39
C ASP A 38 14.07 -1.43 -17.08
N LEU A 39 14.38 -2.54 -16.41
CA LEU A 39 13.40 -3.52 -15.97
C LEU A 39 12.37 -2.90 -15.01
N ALA A 40 12.83 -2.16 -13.99
CA ALA A 40 11.97 -1.52 -13.01
C ALA A 40 11.06 -0.46 -13.66
N TYR A 41 11.56 0.27 -14.65
CA TYR A 41 10.81 1.27 -15.40
C TYR A 41 9.69 0.62 -16.23
N GLY A 42 9.97 -0.49 -16.90
CA GLY A 42 8.95 -1.28 -17.59
C GLY A 42 7.85 -1.80 -16.65
N GLN A 43 8.22 -2.27 -15.46
CA GLN A 43 7.27 -2.70 -14.42
C GLN A 43 6.42 -1.53 -13.91
N TYR A 44 7.02 -0.36 -13.71
CA TYR A 44 6.31 0.87 -13.35
C TYR A 44 5.25 1.24 -14.39
N LEU A 45 5.62 1.28 -15.68
CA LEU A 45 4.68 1.62 -16.76
C LEU A 45 3.49 0.66 -16.80
N ALA A 46 3.74 -0.64 -16.66
CA ALA A 46 2.68 -1.65 -16.64
C ALA A 46 1.79 -1.55 -15.39
N ALA A 47 2.39 -1.36 -14.21
CA ALA A 47 1.67 -1.34 -12.95
C ALA A 47 0.84 -0.06 -12.74
N CYS A 48 1.32 1.07 -13.25
CA CYS A 48 0.71 2.39 -13.07
C CYS A 48 -0.09 2.88 -14.29
N GLU A 49 -0.23 2.06 -15.35
CA GLU A 49 -0.88 2.43 -16.62
C GLU A 49 -2.24 3.13 -16.42
N GLY A 50 -3.09 2.59 -15.54
CA GLY A 50 -4.41 3.15 -15.27
C GLY A 50 -4.37 4.53 -14.63
N ASN A 51 -3.38 4.80 -13.79
CA ASN A 51 -3.17 6.10 -13.16
C ASN A 51 -2.58 7.08 -14.18
N ILE A 52 -1.54 6.68 -14.92
CA ILE A 52 -0.89 7.50 -15.96
C ILE A 52 -1.90 7.95 -17.03
N ARG A 53 -2.77 7.04 -17.47
CA ARG A 53 -3.83 7.36 -18.46
C ARG A 53 -5.04 8.08 -17.88
N GLY A 54 -5.09 8.27 -16.56
CA GLY A 54 -6.20 8.93 -15.86
C GLY A 54 -7.49 8.10 -15.77
N THR A 55 -7.44 6.79 -16.06
CA THR A 55 -8.60 5.88 -15.94
C THR A 55 -8.84 5.43 -14.49
N ARG A 56 -7.87 5.62 -13.59
CA ARG A 56 -7.98 5.35 -12.15
C ARG A 56 -7.46 6.53 -11.35
N ARG A 57 -8.13 6.83 -10.22
CA ARG A 57 -7.73 7.89 -9.28
C ARG A 57 -7.05 7.39 -8.01
N GLN A 58 -7.28 6.14 -7.63
CA GLN A 58 -6.62 5.49 -6.49
C GLN A 58 -5.41 4.71 -6.97
N CYS A 59 -4.35 4.70 -6.15
CA CYS A 59 -3.10 4.01 -6.44
C CYS A 59 -3.21 2.54 -6.04
N PRO A 60 -3.14 1.59 -6.98
CA PRO A 60 -3.10 0.18 -6.62
C PRO A 60 -1.76 -0.17 -5.94
N SER A 61 -1.79 -1.15 -5.04
CA SER A 61 -0.61 -1.58 -4.29
C SER A 61 0.58 -1.99 -5.17
N HIS A 62 0.31 -2.64 -6.31
CA HIS A 62 1.36 -3.03 -7.26
C HIS A 62 2.01 -1.83 -7.97
N CYS A 63 1.29 -0.73 -8.22
CA CYS A 63 1.87 0.51 -8.75
C CYS A 63 2.82 1.15 -7.72
N ILE A 64 2.38 1.26 -6.47
CA ILE A 64 3.19 1.79 -5.37
C ILE A 64 4.48 0.95 -5.21
N ASN A 65 4.37 -0.37 -5.21
CA ASN A 65 5.53 -1.26 -5.11
C ASN A 65 6.48 -1.14 -6.31
N ALA A 66 5.96 -0.94 -7.53
CA ALA A 66 6.78 -0.72 -8.71
C ALA A 66 7.55 0.61 -8.61
N LEU A 67 6.91 1.69 -8.13
CA LEU A 67 7.55 2.97 -7.86
C LEU A 67 8.65 2.86 -6.80
N ILE A 68 8.41 2.12 -5.70
CA ILE A 68 9.44 1.86 -4.69
C ILE A 68 10.65 1.15 -5.31
N ARG A 69 10.41 0.10 -6.11
CA ARG A 69 11.48 -0.65 -6.79
C ARG A 69 12.27 0.22 -7.74
N LEU A 70 11.58 1.04 -8.55
CA LEU A 70 12.22 1.98 -9.45
C LEU A 70 13.10 2.96 -8.67
N ASN A 71 12.60 3.54 -7.58
CA ASN A 71 13.35 4.50 -6.78
C ASN A 71 14.53 3.89 -6.00
N HIS A 72 14.60 2.57 -5.86
CA HIS A 72 15.74 1.88 -5.25
C HIS A 72 16.87 1.53 -6.24
N THR A 73 16.69 1.78 -7.53
CA THR A 73 17.77 1.65 -8.52
C THR A 73 18.69 2.85 -8.47
N ARG A 74 19.86 2.79 -9.13
CA ARG A 74 20.84 3.88 -9.09
C ARG A 74 20.33 5.13 -9.83
N SER A 75 19.68 4.94 -10.98
CA SER A 75 19.22 6.04 -11.84
C SER A 75 17.73 6.35 -11.71
N GLY A 76 16.96 5.53 -11.00
CA GLY A 76 15.50 5.71 -10.82
C GLY A 76 15.09 7.01 -10.11
N PRO A 77 15.75 7.46 -9.03
CA PRO A 77 15.42 8.73 -8.37
C PRO A 77 15.48 9.96 -9.28
N ASP A 78 16.33 9.92 -10.31
CA ASP A 78 16.44 11.00 -11.29
C ASP A 78 15.13 11.17 -12.08
N LEU A 79 14.36 10.10 -12.30
CA LEU A 79 13.06 10.15 -13.00
C LEU A 79 11.98 10.86 -12.18
N GLU A 80 12.02 10.75 -10.86
CA GLU A 80 11.09 11.48 -9.98
C GLU A 80 11.42 12.99 -9.97
N THR A 81 12.71 13.34 -9.94
CA THR A 81 13.18 14.72 -9.71
C THR A 81 13.48 15.53 -10.97
N CYS A 82 13.56 14.89 -12.14
CA CYS A 82 13.85 15.55 -13.42
C CYS A 82 12.83 16.64 -13.82
N ASP A 83 13.28 17.57 -14.65
CA ASP A 83 12.44 18.60 -15.28
C ASP A 83 11.80 18.09 -16.58
N CYS A 84 10.47 18.18 -16.69
CA CYS A 84 9.73 17.87 -17.93
C CYS A 84 9.83 18.99 -18.98
N ALA A 85 10.38 20.16 -18.63
CA ALA A 85 10.41 21.36 -19.44
C ALA A 85 9.01 21.76 -19.95
N ARG A 86 8.71 21.51 -21.23
CA ARG A 86 7.41 21.84 -21.86
C ARG A 86 6.62 20.61 -22.31
N ASP A 87 7.09 19.41 -21.95
CA ASP A 87 6.42 18.16 -22.31
C ASP A 87 5.17 17.96 -21.44
N MET A 88 4.00 18.13 -22.05
CA MET A 88 2.71 17.99 -21.40
C MET A 88 2.38 16.54 -21.01
N GLU A 89 2.89 15.55 -21.74
CA GLU A 89 2.71 14.14 -21.41
C GLU A 89 3.54 13.78 -20.18
N CYS A 90 4.80 14.21 -20.13
CA CYS A 90 5.65 14.07 -18.95
C CYS A 90 5.03 14.74 -17.71
N LEU A 91 4.60 15.99 -17.84
CA LEU A 91 3.94 16.73 -16.75
C LEU A 91 2.64 16.04 -16.31
N GLY A 92 1.85 15.53 -17.25
CA GLY A 92 0.64 14.77 -17.00
C GLY A 92 0.91 13.49 -16.22
N ALA A 93 1.87 12.69 -16.70
CA ALA A 93 2.28 11.44 -16.07
C ALA A 93 2.80 11.66 -14.64
N LYS A 94 3.75 12.60 -14.45
CA LYS A 94 4.29 12.91 -13.12
C LYS A 94 3.20 13.35 -12.15
N ARG A 95 2.25 14.19 -12.58
CA ARG A 95 1.12 14.60 -11.75
C ARG A 95 0.17 13.44 -11.42
N ALA A 96 -0.06 12.55 -12.38
CA ALA A 96 -0.99 11.43 -12.21
C ALA A 96 -0.47 10.37 -11.23
N VAL A 97 0.86 10.17 -11.17
CA VAL A 97 1.50 9.21 -10.25
C VAL A 97 1.97 9.85 -8.95
N GLU A 98 1.99 11.17 -8.83
CA GLU A 98 2.38 11.88 -7.59
C GLU A 98 1.66 11.36 -6.34
N PRO A 99 0.34 11.09 -6.36
CA PRO A 99 -0.36 10.53 -5.19
C PRO A 99 0.09 9.12 -4.80
N CYS A 100 0.79 8.42 -5.69
CA CYS A 100 1.30 7.07 -5.47
C CYS A 100 2.73 7.06 -4.92
N LEU A 101 3.42 8.22 -4.87
CA LEU A 101 4.81 8.32 -4.45
C LEU A 101 4.92 8.28 -2.91
N PRO A 102 5.71 7.37 -2.36
CA PRO A 102 5.89 7.22 -0.91
C PRO A 102 6.88 8.23 -0.35
N ARG A 103 6.51 9.52 -0.33
CA ARG A 103 7.39 10.61 0.11
C ARG A 103 7.53 10.68 1.61
N ARG A 104 8.77 10.68 2.11
CA ARG A 104 9.05 10.98 3.53
C ARG A 104 8.83 12.46 3.83
N HIS A 105 8.35 12.73 5.03
CA HIS A 105 8.22 14.08 5.53
C HIS A 105 9.63 14.65 5.74
N PRO A 106 9.95 15.83 5.16
CA PRO A 106 11.25 16.45 5.36
C PRO A 106 11.47 16.75 6.85
N SER A 107 12.66 16.44 7.38
CA SER A 107 12.97 16.65 8.79
C SER A 107 13.00 18.13 9.20
N ASP A 108 13.09 19.05 8.24
CA ASP A 108 13.15 20.50 8.39
C ASP A 108 11.80 21.21 8.20
N ALA A 109 10.76 20.52 7.71
CA ALA A 109 9.45 21.09 7.42
C ALA A 109 8.59 21.42 8.66
N GLY A 110 9.12 21.21 9.87
CA GLY A 110 8.40 21.36 11.14
C GLY A 110 7.40 20.21 11.37
N GLY A 111 7.37 19.66 12.59
CA GLY A 111 6.61 18.43 12.87
C GLY A 111 7.42 17.17 12.59
N ILE A 112 6.75 16.02 12.51
CA ILE A 112 7.38 14.70 12.31
C ILE A 112 6.53 13.84 11.37
N GLY A 113 7.18 13.10 10.47
CA GLY A 113 6.54 12.09 9.63
C GLY A 113 6.03 10.91 10.44
N CYS A 114 4.93 10.29 10.03
CA CYS A 114 4.38 9.13 10.70
C CYS A 114 5.30 7.90 10.65
N MET A 115 6.10 7.72 9.59
CA MET A 115 7.12 6.68 9.56
C MET A 115 8.16 6.86 10.68
N GLU A 116 8.65 8.08 10.86
CA GLU A 116 9.64 8.39 11.90
C GLU A 116 9.02 8.33 13.31
N ALA A 117 7.81 8.86 13.49
CA ALA A 117 7.09 8.79 14.76
C ALA A 117 6.83 7.34 15.18
N ARG A 118 6.49 6.47 14.22
CA ARG A 118 6.32 5.04 14.44
C ARG A 118 7.61 4.36 14.85
N GLN A 119 8.71 4.62 14.15
CA GLN A 119 10.01 4.08 14.51
C GLN A 119 10.39 4.44 15.96
N ARG A 120 10.24 5.71 16.36
CA ARG A 120 10.51 6.15 17.75
C ARG A 120 9.61 5.46 18.78
N CYS A 121 8.37 5.17 18.43
CA CYS A 121 7.45 4.44 19.29
C CYS A 121 7.83 2.96 19.40
N GLU A 122 8.28 2.34 18.32
CA GLU A 122 8.73 0.94 18.31
C GLU A 122 10.04 0.76 19.10
N GLU A 123 10.91 1.78 19.14
CA GLU A 123 12.14 1.80 19.95
C GLU A 123 11.89 2.06 21.44
N ASP A 124 10.70 2.56 21.81
CA ASP A 124 10.28 2.82 23.19
C ASP A 124 9.41 1.67 23.72
N GLY A 125 9.83 1.01 24.80
CA GLY A 125 9.17 -0.23 25.26
C GLY A 125 7.68 -0.07 25.61
N ASP A 126 7.32 1.00 26.31
CA ASP A 126 5.94 1.26 26.72
C ASP A 126 5.07 1.65 25.50
N CYS A 127 5.61 2.49 24.62
CA CYS A 127 4.94 2.88 23.39
C CYS A 127 4.76 1.68 22.45
N HIS A 128 5.78 0.84 22.30
CA HIS A 128 5.74 -0.37 21.48
C HIS A 128 4.62 -1.32 21.96
N ALA A 129 4.51 -1.56 23.27
CA ALA A 129 3.44 -2.37 23.83
C ALA A 129 2.05 -1.75 23.58
N SER A 130 1.91 -0.43 23.74
CA SER A 130 0.67 0.27 23.44
C SER A 130 0.31 0.26 21.95
N LEU A 131 1.30 0.36 21.07
CA LEU A 131 1.15 0.28 19.62
C LEU A 131 0.70 -1.13 19.19
N ALA A 132 1.26 -2.18 19.78
CA ALA A 132 0.81 -3.55 19.54
C ALA A 132 -0.65 -3.76 19.96
N ALA A 133 -1.06 -3.22 21.11
CA ALA A 133 -2.45 -3.23 21.55
C ALA A 133 -3.36 -2.44 20.59
N TYR A 134 -2.90 -1.29 20.09
CA TYR A 134 -3.63 -0.48 19.11
C TYR A 134 -3.88 -1.27 17.82
N LEU A 135 -2.85 -1.91 17.25
CA LEU A 135 -2.97 -2.72 16.03
C LEU A 135 -3.93 -3.91 16.21
N SER A 136 -3.96 -4.51 17.41
CA SER A 136 -4.86 -5.62 17.73
C SER A 136 -6.32 -5.18 17.93
N TYR A 137 -6.56 -4.14 18.74
CA TYR A 137 -7.91 -3.77 19.16
C TYR A 137 -8.63 -2.83 18.20
N CYS A 138 -7.90 -2.14 17.32
CA CYS A 138 -8.45 -1.18 16.37
C CYS A 138 -8.58 -1.72 14.93
N GLY A 139 -8.45 -3.03 14.68
CA GLY A 139 -8.60 -3.60 13.33
C GLY A 139 -9.92 -3.23 12.64
N GLN A 140 -11.03 -3.15 13.38
CA GLN A 140 -12.33 -2.71 12.84
C GLN A 140 -12.36 -1.22 12.47
N LEU A 141 -11.57 -0.39 13.16
CA LEU A 141 -11.41 1.03 12.85
C LEU A 141 -10.64 1.21 11.53
N PHE A 142 -9.58 0.44 11.30
CA PHE A 142 -8.77 0.54 10.07
C PHE A 142 -9.60 0.25 8.82
N ASN A 143 -10.58 -0.65 8.94
CA ASN A 143 -11.52 -0.98 7.88
C ASN A 143 -12.75 -0.05 7.81
N GLY A 144 -12.78 1.04 8.60
CA GLY A 144 -13.86 2.02 8.59
C GLY A 144 -15.19 1.53 9.17
N ARG A 145 -15.20 0.49 10.01
CA ARG A 145 -16.44 -0.10 10.54
C ARG A 145 -16.91 0.55 11.84
N LYS A 146 -16.13 0.44 12.91
CA LYS A 146 -16.47 1.01 14.23
C LYS A 146 -15.24 1.31 15.06
N CYS A 147 -15.33 2.32 15.92
CA CYS A 147 -14.39 2.55 17.01
C CYS A 147 -14.92 1.87 18.28
N SER A 148 -14.42 0.66 18.58
CA SER A 148 -14.84 -0.07 19.79
C SER A 148 -14.42 0.67 21.06
N SER A 149 -15.10 0.42 22.18
CA SER A 149 -14.72 0.95 23.50
C SER A 149 -13.26 0.60 23.85
N LYS A 150 -12.85 -0.64 23.57
CA LYS A 150 -11.47 -1.12 23.75
C LYS A 150 -10.46 -0.38 22.86
N CYS A 151 -10.78 -0.17 21.58
CA CYS A 151 -9.95 0.63 20.68
C CYS A 151 -9.83 2.07 21.16
N LYS A 152 -10.95 2.70 21.55
CA LYS A 152 -10.99 4.07 22.07
C LYS A 152 -10.14 4.24 23.32
N ALA A 153 -10.26 3.32 24.28
CA ALA A 153 -9.43 3.32 25.49
C ALA A 153 -7.94 3.17 25.16
N THR A 154 -7.60 2.31 24.20
CA THR A 154 -6.21 2.11 23.74
C THR A 154 -5.65 3.37 23.09
N ILE A 155 -6.44 4.05 22.24
CA ILE A 155 -6.05 5.35 21.65
C ILE A 155 -5.79 6.37 22.76
N GLN A 156 -6.69 6.48 23.74
CA GLN A 156 -6.53 7.40 24.86
C GLN A 156 -5.26 7.10 25.67
N GLN A 157 -4.98 5.83 25.97
CA GLN A 157 -3.76 5.43 26.66
C GLN A 157 -2.51 5.83 25.88
N MET A 158 -2.49 5.60 24.56
CA MET A 158 -1.36 5.93 23.70
C MET A 158 -1.07 7.44 23.67
N LEU A 159 -2.09 8.30 23.84
CA LEU A 159 -1.93 9.75 23.92
C LEU A 159 -1.21 10.23 25.19
N PHE A 160 -1.19 9.43 26.26
CA PHE A 160 -0.42 9.75 27.47
C PHE A 160 1.07 9.38 27.36
N ILE A 161 1.45 8.59 26.36
CA ILE A 161 2.84 8.19 26.10
C ILE A 161 3.47 9.25 25.18
N PRO A 162 4.65 9.83 25.50
CA PRO A 162 5.25 10.90 24.69
C PRO A 162 5.40 10.56 23.21
N ASN A 163 5.95 9.39 22.89
CA ASN A 163 6.09 8.91 21.51
C ASN A 163 4.74 8.50 20.88
N GLY A 164 3.78 8.05 21.69
CA GLY A 164 2.43 7.73 21.24
C GLY A 164 1.63 8.99 20.85
N ALA A 165 1.83 10.10 21.57
CA ALA A 165 1.27 11.40 21.19
C ALA A 165 1.84 11.92 19.86
N LEU A 166 3.09 11.57 19.51
CA LEU A 166 3.67 11.89 18.18
C LEU A 166 2.92 11.19 17.06
N LEU A 167 2.58 9.90 17.22
CA LEU A 167 1.82 9.13 16.24
C LEU A 167 0.45 9.75 15.92
N ASN A 168 -0.21 10.35 16.92
CA ASN A 168 -1.48 11.02 16.68
C ASN A 168 -1.31 12.27 15.78
N ARG A 169 -0.29 13.10 16.04
CA ARG A 169 -0.08 14.40 15.38
C ARG A 169 0.86 14.39 14.15
N CYS A 170 1.47 13.26 13.83
CA CYS A 170 2.41 13.15 12.71
C CYS A 170 1.77 13.45 11.35
N VAL A 171 2.57 13.78 10.35
CA VAL A 171 2.11 13.92 8.96
C VAL A 171 2.27 12.58 8.26
N CYS A 172 1.21 12.09 7.61
CA CYS A 172 1.27 10.82 6.89
C CYS A 172 2.28 10.91 5.73
N ASP A 173 3.27 10.03 5.77
CA ASP A 173 4.41 10.06 4.88
C ASP A 173 4.93 8.63 4.61
N GLY A 174 5.82 8.54 3.64
CA GLY A 174 6.48 7.30 3.29
C GLY A 174 5.58 6.29 2.58
N VAL A 175 5.99 5.03 2.65
CA VAL A 175 5.32 3.90 1.98
C VAL A 175 3.95 3.60 2.56
N GLU A 176 3.75 3.92 3.83
CA GLU A 176 2.47 3.71 4.52
C GLU A 176 1.50 4.90 4.36
N ARG A 177 1.89 5.95 3.63
CA ARG A 177 1.08 7.19 3.51
C ARG A 177 -0.38 6.95 3.11
N PRO A 178 -0.72 6.21 2.03
CA PRO A 178 -2.11 6.01 1.65
C PRO A 178 -2.93 5.30 2.72
N PHE A 179 -2.33 4.34 3.43
CA PHE A 179 -2.99 3.63 4.52
C PHE A 179 -3.14 4.54 5.76
N CYS A 180 -2.10 5.30 6.10
CA CYS A 180 -2.09 6.25 7.20
C CYS A 180 -3.21 7.30 7.05
N GLU A 181 -3.38 7.87 5.85
CA GLU A 181 -4.43 8.86 5.58
C GLU A 181 -5.83 8.29 5.85
N VAL A 182 -6.10 7.08 5.36
CA VAL A 182 -7.37 6.37 5.60
C VAL A 182 -7.59 6.08 7.09
N VAL A 183 -6.56 5.60 7.81
CA VAL A 183 -6.67 5.32 9.24
C VAL A 183 -6.94 6.59 10.04
N LYS A 184 -6.24 7.70 9.73
CA LYS A 184 -6.48 9.00 10.39
C LYS A 184 -7.89 9.53 10.12
N GLU A 185 -8.36 9.41 8.88
CA GLU A 185 -9.73 9.78 8.52
C GLU A 185 -10.75 8.94 9.31
N ASN A 186 -10.61 7.62 9.32
CA ASN A 186 -11.48 6.72 10.08
C ASN A 186 -11.47 7.03 11.58
N MET A 187 -10.28 7.28 12.16
CA MET A 187 -10.15 7.66 13.57
C MET A 187 -10.89 8.97 13.87
N SER A 188 -10.78 9.98 13.00
CA SER A 188 -11.50 11.24 13.19
C SER A 188 -13.02 11.07 13.11
N LYS A 189 -13.52 10.25 12.17
CA LYS A 189 -14.96 10.04 11.94
C LYS A 189 -15.60 9.15 13.01
N LEU A 190 -14.91 8.09 13.42
CA LEU A 190 -15.51 7.01 14.21
C LEU A 190 -15.17 7.11 15.70
N CYS A 191 -14.05 7.73 16.07
CA CYS A 191 -13.60 7.80 17.47
C CYS A 191 -13.84 9.17 18.13
N SER A 192 -14.48 10.12 17.44
CA SER A 192 -14.80 11.44 18.00
C SER A 192 -15.48 11.31 19.38
N ILE A 193 -14.89 12.00 20.35
CA ILE A 193 -15.35 11.99 21.75
C ILE A 193 -16.50 12.99 21.85
N GLY A 194 -17.72 12.51 21.62
CA GLY A 194 -18.95 13.29 21.84
C GLY A 194 -19.73 13.55 20.55
N ASP A 195 -20.73 12.70 20.27
CA ASP A 195 -22.14 13.09 20.32
C ASP A 195 -23.02 11.98 19.71
N HIS A 196 -23.82 11.35 20.58
CA HIS A 196 -24.96 10.48 20.29
C HIS A 196 -24.77 9.31 19.30
N MET A 197 -24.68 8.10 19.85
CA MET A 197 -25.77 7.11 19.76
C MET A 197 -25.53 6.02 20.79
N VAL A 198 -26.38 6.06 21.82
CA VAL A 198 -26.71 4.91 22.66
C VAL A 198 -27.23 3.81 21.73
N ILE A 199 -26.36 2.90 21.32
CA ILE A 199 -26.74 1.54 20.95
C ILE A 199 -26.05 0.66 21.97
N SER A 200 -26.83 0.38 23.01
CA SER A 200 -26.68 -0.66 24.03
C SER A 200 -25.25 -1.08 24.36
N ASP A 201 -24.77 -0.62 25.53
CA ASP A 201 -24.01 -1.49 26.41
C ASP A 201 -24.88 -2.73 26.66
N GLN A 202 -24.63 -3.79 25.88
CA GLN A 202 -25.00 -5.13 26.25
C GLN A 202 -23.68 -5.82 26.61
N PRO A 203 -23.55 -6.34 27.84
CA PRO A 203 -22.34 -7.06 28.22
C PRO A 203 -22.17 -8.24 27.28
N ASP A 204 -20.94 -8.43 26.83
CA ASP A 204 -20.50 -9.57 26.02
C ASP A 204 -20.99 -10.87 26.67
N VAL A 205 -22.07 -11.44 26.13
CA VAL A 205 -22.45 -12.82 26.39
C VAL A 205 -21.58 -13.65 25.46
N GLU A 206 -20.68 -14.39 26.08
CA GLU A 206 -19.98 -15.57 25.57
C GLU A 206 -20.68 -16.18 24.34
N ASP A 207 -19.94 -16.41 23.25
CA ASP A 207 -20.36 -17.27 22.14
C ASP A 207 -20.69 -18.67 22.69
N LEU A 208 -21.95 -18.86 23.07
CA LEU A 208 -22.54 -20.12 23.52
C LEU A 208 -22.92 -20.90 22.26
N TYR A 209 -22.18 -21.97 22.02
CA TYR A 209 -22.41 -23.02 21.02
C TYR A 209 -23.88 -23.19 20.61
N GLU A 210 -24.21 -22.85 19.36
CA GLU A 210 -25.44 -23.35 18.73
C GLU A 210 -25.20 -24.82 18.33
N ASP A 211 -25.62 -25.73 19.22
CA ASP A 211 -25.91 -27.13 18.89
C ASP A 211 -27.10 -27.12 17.92
N GLU A 212 -26.86 -27.47 16.65
CA GLU A 212 -27.92 -27.70 15.67
C GLU A 212 -28.65 -29.00 16.00
N ASP A 213 -29.95 -28.88 16.26
CA ASP A 213 -30.88 -29.90 16.70
C ASP A 213 -30.94 -31.14 15.77
N TYR A 214 -30.78 -32.31 16.39
CA TYR A 214 -31.05 -33.63 15.82
C TYR A 214 -32.56 -33.94 15.95
N ASP A 215 -33.32 -33.92 14.84
CA ASP A 215 -34.74 -34.34 14.81
C ASP A 215 -34.83 -35.88 14.83
N PRO A 216 -35.35 -36.54 15.88
CA PRO A 216 -35.55 -37.97 15.90
C PRO A 216 -36.97 -38.31 15.44
N LYS A 217 -37.10 -38.83 14.22
CA LYS A 217 -38.24 -39.65 13.78
C LYS A 217 -37.66 -41.01 13.40
N GLY A 218 -37.91 -42.09 14.11
CA GLY A 218 -39.21 -42.58 14.56
C GLY A 218 -39.50 -43.81 13.72
N ASP A 219 -39.12 -44.97 14.24
CA ASP A 219 -39.10 -46.28 13.58
C ASP A 219 -40.46 -46.70 12.99
N ARG A 220 -40.44 -47.27 11.78
CA ARG A 220 -41.18 -48.53 11.53
C ARG A 220 -40.64 -49.28 10.32
N GLU A 221 -40.31 -50.53 10.60
CA GLU A 221 -39.87 -51.61 9.73
C GLU A 221 -40.86 -51.91 8.60
N GLU A 222 -40.35 -52.32 7.43
CA GLU A 222 -40.97 -53.37 6.61
C GLU A 222 -39.93 -53.95 5.63
N GLU A 223 -39.40 -55.10 6.07
CA GLU A 223 -39.30 -56.38 5.34
C GLU A 223 -38.40 -56.56 4.09
N PHE A 224 -37.82 -57.75 4.13
CA PHE A 224 -36.79 -58.38 3.33
C PHE A 224 -37.23 -58.74 1.90
N SER A 225 -36.33 -58.60 0.93
CA SER A 225 -36.27 -59.47 -0.26
C SER A 225 -34.88 -59.43 -0.89
N ASP A 226 -34.08 -60.44 -0.54
CA ASP A 226 -32.94 -60.89 -1.33
C ASP A 226 -33.40 -61.36 -2.71
N HIS A 227 -32.82 -60.82 -3.78
CA HIS A 227 -32.64 -61.57 -5.02
C HIS A 227 -31.34 -61.15 -5.72
N SER A 228 -30.35 -62.02 -5.60
CA SER A 228 -29.17 -62.08 -6.45
C SER A 228 -29.59 -62.47 -7.87
N SER A 229 -29.12 -61.73 -8.89
CA SER A 229 -28.93 -62.26 -10.26
C SER A 229 -28.03 -61.33 -11.08
N ALA A 230 -27.09 -61.98 -11.73
CA ALA A 230 -26.00 -61.42 -12.51
C ALA A 230 -26.44 -60.72 -13.81
N SER A 231 -25.48 -59.96 -14.34
CA SER A 231 -25.10 -59.97 -15.77
C SER A 231 -25.59 -58.80 -16.64
N GLN A 232 -24.59 -58.22 -17.34
CA GLN A 232 -24.61 -57.72 -18.73
C GLN A 232 -24.54 -56.20 -18.98
N ARG A 233 -23.38 -55.83 -19.57
CA ARG A 233 -23.17 -54.92 -20.73
C ARG A 233 -22.81 -53.44 -20.47
N LEU A 234 -21.50 -53.17 -20.60
CA LEU A 234 -20.98 -52.13 -21.54
C LEU A 234 -21.15 -52.66 -22.99
N PRO A 235 -21.04 -51.88 -24.12
CA PRO A 235 -20.32 -50.61 -24.29
C PRO A 235 -20.91 -49.58 -25.31
N GLY A 236 -20.25 -48.41 -25.44
CA GLY A 236 -19.76 -47.86 -26.73
C GLY A 236 -20.59 -46.81 -27.50
N TYR A 237 -19.97 -45.66 -27.81
CA TYR A 237 -19.65 -45.30 -29.21
C TYR A 237 -18.60 -44.16 -29.28
N MET A 238 -17.41 -44.53 -29.73
CA MET A 238 -16.36 -43.66 -30.27
C MET A 238 -16.63 -43.50 -31.77
N THR A 239 -16.62 -42.28 -32.31
CA THR A 239 -16.56 -42.06 -33.76
C THR A 239 -15.34 -41.22 -34.14
N LEU A 240 -14.39 -41.94 -34.74
CA LEU A 240 -13.29 -41.44 -35.56
C LEU A 240 -13.82 -41.02 -36.94
N LEU A 241 -13.30 -39.92 -37.50
CA LEU A 241 -13.21 -39.72 -38.94
C LEU A 241 -11.80 -39.23 -39.30
N PHE A 242 -11.17 -39.96 -40.22
CA PHE A 242 -9.81 -39.79 -40.74
C PHE A 242 -9.78 -38.86 -41.98
N LEU A 243 -8.82 -37.91 -42.00
CA LEU A 243 -7.80 -37.50 -43.04
C LEU A 243 -8.14 -37.56 -44.57
N PRO A 244 -7.45 -36.81 -45.50
CA PRO A 244 -6.00 -36.50 -45.46
C PRO A 244 -5.45 -35.21 -46.16
N LEU A 245 -4.14 -34.97 -45.92
CA LEU A 245 -3.06 -34.42 -46.77
C LEU A 245 -3.09 -32.95 -47.28
N ALA A 246 -2.10 -32.15 -46.85
CA ALA A 246 -0.99 -31.71 -47.72
C ALA A 246 0.10 -30.98 -46.93
N ARG A 247 1.34 -31.46 -47.08
CA ARG A 247 2.58 -30.72 -46.78
C ARG A 247 2.69 -29.52 -47.72
N ILE A 248 3.26 -28.41 -47.25
CA ILE A 248 4.29 -27.63 -47.98
C ILE A 248 5.14 -26.88 -46.94
N LEU A 249 6.45 -27.04 -47.08
CA LEU A 249 7.52 -26.30 -46.44
C LEU A 249 7.64 -24.89 -47.05
N TYR A 250 7.76 -23.86 -46.23
CA TYR A 250 8.78 -22.81 -46.36
C TYR A 250 8.99 -22.13 -45.01
#